data_AF-A0A7S3AQH0-F1
#
_entry.id   AF-A0A7S3AQH0-F1
#
_cell.length_a   1.000
_cell.length_b   1.000
_cell.length_c   1.000
_cell.angle_alpha   90.00
_cell.angle_beta   90.00
_cell.angle_gamma   90.00
#
_symmetry.space_group_name_H-M   'P 1'
#
loop_
_entity.id
_entity.type
_entity.pdbx_description
1 polymer ?
#
loop_
_entity_poly.entity_id
_entity_poly.type
_entity_poly.pdbx_seq_one_letter_code
_entity_poly.pdbx_strand_id
1 'polypeptide(L)'
;QAGGETRFFDPAFDGLAVTPTQGTALVFPTATLDGLADERYLHSGEPVLRGDKYIVGTWLMETQRTDNEQVFAAIRQMWELSGKTPPSRTAVVGRKSSSKLAAKSAGKTAAAKKKKRKR
;
A
#
# COMPACT_ATOMS: atom_id res chain seq x y z
N GLN A 1 -24.65 -7.18 12.65
CA GLN A 1 -24.36 -7.79 11.34
C GLN A 1 -23.74 -9.17 11.57
N ALA A 2 -23.62 -10.05 10.56
CA ALA A 2 -23.04 -11.40 10.73
C ALA A 2 -22.32 -11.92 9.48
N GLY A 3 -21.32 -12.77 9.68
CA GLY A 3 -20.41 -13.25 8.63
C GLY A 3 -19.43 -12.17 8.18
N GLY A 4 -18.74 -12.42 7.06
CA GLY A 4 -17.81 -11.46 6.48
C GLY A 4 -16.45 -11.41 7.16
N GLU A 5 -16.05 -12.44 7.90
CA GLU A 5 -14.73 -12.54 8.52
C GLU A 5 -13.61 -12.55 7.46
N THR A 6 -12.41 -12.10 7.84
CA THR A 6 -11.19 -12.44 7.09
C THR A 6 -10.56 -13.67 7.75
N ARG A 7 -10.49 -14.78 7.02
CA ARG A 7 -10.01 -16.07 7.56
C ARG A 7 -8.64 -16.42 7.02
N PHE A 8 -7.77 -16.93 7.89
CA PHE A 8 -6.47 -17.49 7.53
C PHE A 8 -6.50 -19.01 7.65
N PHE A 9 -5.82 -19.71 6.74
CA PHE A 9 -5.93 -21.16 6.61
C PHE A 9 -4.73 -21.94 7.12
N ASP A 10 -3.59 -21.27 7.29
CA ASP A 10 -2.38 -21.95 7.73
C ASP A 10 -2.53 -22.45 9.18
N PRO A 11 -2.07 -23.69 9.49
CA PRO A 11 -2.14 -24.24 10.84
C PRO A 11 -1.47 -23.38 11.91
N ALA A 12 -0.46 -22.56 11.56
CA ALA A 12 0.19 -21.65 12.50
C ALA A 12 -0.77 -20.59 13.09
N PHE A 13 -1.91 -20.35 12.44
CA PHE A 13 -2.92 -19.40 12.88
C PHE A 13 -4.11 -20.05 13.59
N ASP A 14 -4.13 -21.38 13.77
CA ASP A 14 -5.17 -22.11 14.52
C ASP A 14 -6.61 -21.69 14.14
N GLY A 15 -6.88 -21.59 12.84
CA GLY A 15 -8.20 -21.21 12.33
C GLY A 15 -8.59 -19.75 12.55
N LEU A 16 -7.63 -18.84 12.75
CA LEU A 16 -7.85 -17.41 12.93
C LEU A 16 -8.85 -16.84 11.92
N ALA A 17 -9.90 -16.21 12.45
CA ALA A 17 -10.88 -15.46 11.70
C ALA A 17 -11.08 -14.08 12.35
N VAL A 18 -10.94 -13.02 11.56
CA VAL A 18 -11.04 -11.64 12.04
C VAL A 18 -12.38 -11.06 11.63
N THR A 19 -13.22 -10.74 12.63
CA THR A 19 -14.52 -10.10 12.42
C THR A 19 -14.35 -8.65 11.96
N PRO A 20 -15.03 -8.22 10.87
CA PRO A 20 -14.93 -6.86 10.39
C PRO A 20 -15.58 -5.88 11.38
N THR A 21 -14.83 -4.87 11.79
CA THR A 21 -15.32 -3.75 12.62
C THR A 21 -15.07 -2.43 11.89
N GLN A 22 -16.10 -1.61 11.73
CA GLN A 22 -15.97 -0.32 11.06
C GLN A 22 -14.90 0.55 11.72
N GLY A 23 -14.02 1.14 10.90
CA GLY A 23 -12.92 1.98 11.36
C GLY A 23 -11.67 1.23 11.81
N THR A 24 -11.68 -0.10 11.78
CA THR A 24 -10.50 -0.93 12.05
C THR A 24 -9.78 -1.34 10.77
N ALA A 25 -8.51 -1.70 10.90
CA ALA A 25 -7.70 -2.23 9.81
C ALA A 25 -7.00 -3.51 10.27
N LEU A 26 -6.95 -4.50 9.37
CA LEU A 26 -6.16 -5.70 9.51
C LEU A 26 -4.92 -5.55 8.62
N VAL A 27 -3.74 -5.66 9.21
CA VAL A 27 -2.45 -5.54 8.52
C VAL A 27 -1.66 -6.82 8.73
N PHE A 28 -1.19 -7.42 7.66
CA PHE A 28 -0.35 -8.61 7.69
C PHE A 28 0.65 -8.58 6.54
N PRO A 29 1.89 -9.06 6.74
CA PRO A 29 2.86 -9.19 5.67
C PRO A 29 2.51 -10.38 4.80
N THR A 30 2.70 -10.28 3.48
CA THR A 30 2.54 -11.42 2.55
C THR A 30 3.89 -11.95 2.04
N ALA A 31 4.97 -11.52 2.71
CA ALA A 31 6.33 -11.94 2.41
C ALA A 31 7.11 -12.17 3.71
N THR A 32 8.04 -13.11 3.65
CA THR A 32 9.05 -13.38 4.67
C THR A 32 10.06 -12.23 4.74
N LEU A 33 10.92 -12.24 5.76
CA LEU A 33 11.98 -11.23 5.91
C LEU A 33 13.01 -11.25 4.77
N ASP A 34 13.12 -12.38 4.06
CA ASP A 34 14.00 -12.56 2.90
C ASP A 34 13.30 -12.19 1.58
N GLY A 35 12.07 -11.64 1.64
CA GLY A 35 11.31 -11.20 0.46
C GLY A 35 10.59 -12.32 -0.30
N LEU A 36 10.64 -13.57 0.18
CA LEU A 36 9.91 -14.69 -0.41
C LEU A 36 8.43 -14.64 -0.02
N ALA A 37 7.54 -15.13 -0.89
CA ALA A 37 6.11 -15.26 -0.59
C ALA A 37 5.89 -16.06 0.70
N ASP A 38 5.01 -15.56 1.57
CA ASP A 38 4.66 -16.21 2.83
C ASP A 38 3.24 -16.77 2.76
N GLU A 39 3.14 -18.03 2.35
CA GLU A 39 1.88 -18.75 2.14
C GLU A 39 1.03 -18.90 3.40
N ARG A 40 1.62 -18.68 4.59
CA ARG A 40 0.87 -18.72 5.85
C ARG A 40 -0.28 -17.72 5.81
N TYR A 41 -0.06 -16.56 5.18
CA TYR A 41 -1.01 -15.47 5.09
C TYR A 41 -2.04 -15.61 3.96
N LEU A 42 -2.15 -16.80 3.36
CA LEU A 42 -3.28 -17.11 2.50
C LEU A 42 -4.58 -16.91 3.28
N HIS A 43 -5.47 -16.09 2.69
CA HIS A 43 -6.69 -15.67 3.37
C HIS A 43 -7.86 -15.51 2.40
N SER A 44 -9.07 -15.55 2.96
CA SER A 44 -10.34 -15.33 2.28
C SER A 44 -11.16 -14.25 2.97
N GLY A 45 -12.08 -13.64 2.22
CA GLY A 45 -13.25 -12.99 2.80
C GLY A 45 -14.39 -14.00 2.88
N GLU A 46 -14.81 -14.36 4.08
CA GLU A 46 -15.91 -15.30 4.30
C GLU A 46 -17.27 -14.70 3.89
N PRO A 47 -18.28 -15.52 3.59
CA PRO A 47 -19.60 -15.04 3.20
C PRO A 47 -20.22 -14.08 4.22
N VAL A 48 -20.80 -12.97 3.75
CA VAL A 48 -21.63 -12.10 4.59
C VAL A 48 -23.01 -12.73 4.73
N LEU A 49 -23.36 -13.13 5.95
CA LEU A 49 -24.63 -13.80 6.23
C LEU A 49 -25.77 -12.81 6.51
N ARG A 50 -25.45 -11.60 7.01
CA ARG A 50 -26.43 -10.55 7.27
C ARG A 50 -25.81 -9.15 7.29
N GLY A 51 -26.34 -8.27 6.44
CA GLY A 51 -25.87 -6.90 6.22
C GLY A 51 -24.96 -6.82 5.00
N ASP A 52 -24.22 -5.72 4.90
CA ASP A 52 -23.25 -5.48 3.83
C ASP A 52 -21.86 -5.23 4.43
N LYS A 53 -20.81 -5.70 3.74
CA LYS A 53 -19.41 -5.46 4.11
C LYS A 53 -18.73 -4.64 3.02
N TYR A 54 -18.23 -3.47 3.38
CA TYR A 54 -17.38 -2.63 2.52
C TYR A 54 -15.96 -2.58 3.10
N ILE A 55 -14.96 -2.75 2.24
CA ILE A 55 -13.55 -2.68 2.62
C ILE A 55 -12.76 -1.80 1.65
N VAL A 56 -11.63 -1.30 2.13
CA VAL A 56 -10.61 -0.67 1.30
C VAL A 56 -9.33 -1.49 1.46
N GLY A 57 -8.92 -2.17 0.39
CA GLY A 57 -7.66 -2.90 0.34
C GLY A 57 -6.53 -2.00 -0.17
N THR A 58 -5.37 -2.06 0.49
CA THR A 58 -4.14 -1.45 -0.02
C THR A 58 -3.00 -2.45 0.05
N TRP A 59 -2.14 -2.41 -0.95
CA TRP A 59 -0.96 -3.26 -1.04
C TRP A 59 0.30 -2.41 -0.91
N LEU A 60 1.19 -2.80 -0.02
CA LEU A 60 2.52 -2.21 0.12
C LEU A 60 3.50 -3.13 -0.59
N MET A 61 4.25 -2.55 -1.52
CA MET A 61 5.23 -3.27 -2.33
C MET A 61 6.63 -2.99 -1.79
N GLU A 62 7.53 -3.98 -1.88
CA GLU A 62 8.95 -3.81 -1.53
C GLU A 62 9.60 -2.72 -2.39
N THR A 63 9.24 -2.67 -3.67
CA THR A 63 9.78 -1.71 -4.64
C THR A 63 8.72 -0.69 -5.07
N GLN A 64 9.20 0.43 -5.61
CA GLN A 64 8.31 1.46 -6.11
C GLN A 64 7.52 0.96 -7.32
N ARG A 65 6.19 1.11 -7.26
CA ARG A 65 5.31 0.82 -8.41
C ARG A 65 5.61 1.75 -9.58
N THR A 66 5.75 1.15 -10.76
CA THR A 66 6.01 1.85 -12.04
C THR A 66 4.77 1.93 -12.93
N ASP A 67 3.69 1.23 -12.57
CA ASP A 67 2.47 1.07 -13.36
C ASP A 67 1.36 2.09 -13.03
N ASN A 68 1.73 3.20 -12.37
CA ASN A 68 0.76 4.17 -11.85
C ASN A 68 -0.12 4.75 -12.96
N GLU A 69 0.44 5.05 -14.13
CA GLU A 69 -0.32 5.62 -15.25
C GLU A 69 -1.37 4.65 -15.79
N GLN A 70 -1.02 3.36 -15.90
CA GLN A 70 -1.92 2.30 -16.34
C GLN A 70 -3.06 2.11 -15.32
N VAL A 71 -2.75 2.11 -14.03
CA VAL A 71 -3.76 2.03 -12.97
C VAL A 71 -4.73 3.22 -13.05
N PHE A 72 -4.22 4.44 -13.23
CA PHE A 72 -5.09 5.61 -13.37
C PHE A 72 -5.97 5.56 -14.63
N ALA A 73 -5.44 5.08 -15.75
CA ALA A 73 -6.22 4.89 -16.97
C ALA A 73 -7.35 3.86 -16.77
N ALA A 74 -7.04 2.72 -16.14
CA ALA A 74 -8.03 1.68 -15.83
C ALA A 74 -9.13 2.20 -14.89
N ILE A 75 -8.76 2.96 -13.85
CA ILE A 75 -9.73 3.60 -12.95
C ILE A 75 -10.67 4.49 -13.76
N ARG A 76 -10.14 5.39 -14.60
CA ARG A 76 -10.97 6.30 -15.42
C ARG A 76 -11.93 5.54 -16.32
N GLN A 77 -11.46 4.49 -17.00
CA GLN A 77 -12.29 3.65 -17.86
C GLN A 77 -13.45 3.01 -17.07
N MET A 78 -13.21 2.55 -15.83
CA MET A 78 -14.28 2.02 -14.98
C MET A 78 -15.35 3.07 -14.65
N TRP A 79 -14.95 4.32 -14.39
CA TRP A 79 -15.89 5.42 -14.15
C TRP A 79 -16.73 5.71 -15.40
N GLU A 80 -16.09 5.80 -16.57
CA GLU A 80 -16.75 6.02 -17.86
C GLU A 80 -17.79 4.91 -18.15
N LEU A 81 -17.42 3.64 -17.98
CA LEU A 81 -18.34 2.50 -18.15
C LEU A 81 -19.52 2.55 -17.20
N SER A 82 -19.35 3.14 -16.01
CA SER A 82 -20.44 3.33 -15.05
C SER A 82 -21.30 4.57 -15.31
N GLY A 83 -21.01 5.34 -16.36
CA GLY A 83 -21.70 6.60 -16.68
C GLY A 83 -21.43 7.72 -15.66
N LYS A 84 -20.30 7.63 -14.93
CA LYS A 84 -19.93 8.56 -13.86
C LYS A 84 -18.59 9.22 -14.17
N THR A 85 -18.29 10.31 -13.48
CA THR A 85 -16.98 10.97 -13.54
C THR A 85 -16.20 10.72 -12.25
N PRO A 86 -14.89 10.43 -12.33
CA PRO A 86 -14.07 10.28 -11.14
C PRO A 86 -13.99 11.61 -10.37
N PRO A 87 -13.89 11.57 -9.02
CA PRO A 87 -13.71 12.77 -8.23
C PRO A 87 -12.40 13.50 -8.61
N SER A 88 -12.41 14.84 -8.60
CA SER A 88 -11.23 15.63 -8.96
C SER A 88 -10.11 15.42 -7.93
N ARG A 89 -8.84 15.35 -8.37
CA ARG A 89 -7.67 15.21 -7.48
C ARG A 89 -7.61 16.29 -6.39
N THR A 90 -8.16 17.46 -6.68
CA THR A 90 -8.18 18.62 -5.77
C THR A 90 -9.13 18.44 -4.59
N ALA A 91 -10.14 17.57 -4.70
CA ALA A 91 -11.12 17.34 -3.63
C ALA A 91 -10.58 16.49 -2.45
N VAL A 92 -9.45 15.79 -2.62
CA VAL A 92 -8.93 14.82 -1.63
C VAL A 92 -7.70 15.35 -0.87
N VAL A 93 -7.06 16.44 -1.32
CA VAL A 93 -5.80 16.91 -0.75
C VAL A 93 -6.04 18.05 0.25
N GLY A 94 -6.58 17.68 1.42
CA GLY A 94 -6.53 18.50 2.64
C GLY A 94 -5.20 18.37 3.41
N ARG A 95 -4.19 17.68 2.88
CA ARG A 95 -2.86 17.54 3.51
C ARG A 95 -1.78 17.98 2.53
N LYS A 96 -1.10 19.08 2.88
CA LYS A 96 0.09 19.58 2.19
C LYS A 96 1.12 18.47 2.07
N SER A 97 1.45 18.08 0.84
CA SER A 97 2.57 17.18 0.53
C SER A 97 3.86 17.77 1.11
N SER A 98 4.42 17.11 2.12
CA SER A 98 5.75 17.39 2.66
C SER A 98 6.82 16.76 1.77
N SER A 99 6.86 17.13 0.49
CA SER A 99 7.99 16.82 -0.39
C SER A 99 9.11 17.83 -0.14
N LYS A 100 9.81 17.72 1.00
CA LYS A 100 11.04 18.49 1.25
C LYS A 100 12.14 17.72 2.00
N LEU A 101 12.13 16.39 1.89
CA LEU A 101 13.14 15.53 2.54
C LEU A 101 14.09 14.79 1.59
N ALA A 102 13.91 14.86 0.26
CA ALA A 102 14.77 14.15 -0.69
C ALA A 102 15.93 14.98 -1.29
N ALA A 103 16.19 16.20 -0.83
CA ALA A 103 17.17 17.11 -1.46
C ALA A 103 18.31 17.58 -0.54
N LYS A 104 18.69 16.82 0.51
CA LYS A 104 19.75 17.24 1.44
C LYS A 104 20.88 16.23 1.74
N SER A 105 21.01 15.11 1.01
CA SER A 105 22.15 14.19 1.20
C SER A 105 23.22 14.22 0.09
N ALA A 106 23.03 14.97 -1.00
CA ALA A 106 24.06 15.14 -2.02
C ALA A 106 24.84 16.44 -1.80
N GLY A 107 25.92 16.38 -1.01
CA GLY A 107 26.92 17.45 -0.97
C GLY A 107 27.50 17.73 0.40
N LYS A 108 28.52 16.95 0.77
CA LYS A 108 29.66 17.38 1.62
C LYS A 108 30.67 16.22 1.75
N THR A 109 31.50 16.03 0.73
CA THR A 109 32.85 15.49 0.93
C THR A 109 33.83 16.59 0.50
N ALA A 110 34.43 17.17 1.53
CA ALA A 110 35.30 18.32 1.47
C ALA A 110 36.63 17.99 0.79
N ALA A 111 37.10 18.96 0.01
CA ALA A 111 38.43 19.01 -0.55
C ALA A 111 39.50 18.97 0.56
N ALA A 112 40.45 18.04 0.45
CA ALA A 112 41.65 17.98 1.27
C ALA A 112 42.92 18.00 0.38
N LYS A 113 43.61 19.15 0.43
CA LYS A 113 45.07 19.36 0.28
C LYS A 113 45.84 18.56 -0.78
N LYS A 114 46.40 19.30 -1.76
CA LYS A 114 47.82 19.14 -2.12
C LYS A 114 48.42 20.46 -2.62
N LYS A 115 49.07 21.16 -1.70
CA LYS A 115 50.02 22.26 -1.95
C LYS A 115 51.41 21.62 -2.01
N LYS A 116 52.09 21.54 -3.18
CA LYS A 116 53.56 21.51 -3.24
C LYS A 116 54.13 21.69 -4.66
N ARG A 117 54.85 22.81 -4.78
CA ARG A 117 56.09 23.06 -5.54
C ARG A 117 56.03 23.14 -7.07
N LYS A 118 56.03 24.40 -7.53
CA LYS A 118 56.75 24.85 -8.71
C LYS A 118 58.23 24.49 -8.61
N ARG A 119 58.78 23.94 -9.69
CA ARG A 119 60.06 24.35 -10.26
C ARG A 119 59.84 24.47 -11.76
#